data_AF-A0A2R8A7T2-F1
#
_entry.id   AF-A0A2R8A7T2-F1
#
_cell.length_a   1.000
_cell.length_b   1.000
_cell.length_c   1.000
_cell.angle_alpha   90.00
_cell.angle_beta   90.00
_cell.angle_gamma   90.00
#
_symmetry.space_group_name_H-M   'P 1'
#
loop_
_entity.id
_entity.type
_entity.pdbx_description
1 polymer ?
#
loop_
_entity_poly.entity_id
_entity_poly.type
_entity_poly.pdbx_seq_one_letter_code
_entity_poly.pdbx_strand_id
1 'polypeptide(L)' 'MFRSGIIPLLIALALFSIFFGNVAIGAADGQVFLTDVQEMLTLFASALFFVMGVLLREAKAKSENPDGIK' A
#
# COMPACT_ATOMS: atom_id res chain seq x y z
N MET A 1 14.24 7.20 -14.78
CA MET A 1 14.06 5.75 -14.56
C MET A 1 13.35 5.41 -13.24
N PHE A 2 12.56 6.31 -12.66
CA PHE A 2 11.67 5.99 -11.54
C PHE A 2 10.23 6.14 -12.04
N ARG A 3 9.51 5.02 -12.20
CA ARG A 3 8.06 5.05 -12.42
C ARG A 3 7.43 5.42 -11.07
N SER A 4 7.35 6.72 -10.77
CA SER A 4 7.10 7.25 -9.41
C SER A 4 5.88 6.68 -8.67
N GLY A 5 4.87 6.15 -9.37
CA GLY A 5 3.72 5.49 -8.73
C GLY A 5 3.93 4.04 -8.29
N ILE A 6 4.95 3.32 -8.78
CA ILE A 6 5.13 1.89 -8.47
C ILE A 6 5.79 1.67 -7.11
N ILE A 7 6.75 2.50 -6.74
CA ILE A 7 7.45 2.40 -5.44
C ILE A 7 6.47 2.44 -4.26
N PRO A 8 5.59 3.44 -4.14
CA PRO A 8 4.63 3.48 -3.04
C PRO A 8 3.66 2.28 -3.06
N LEU A 9 3.31 1.75 -4.24
CA LEU A 9 2.50 0.52 -4.32
C LEU A 9 3.25 -0.71 -3.79
N LEU A 10 4.56 -0.83 -4.05
CA LEU A 10 5.38 -1.92 -3.51
C LEU A 10 5.51 -1.81 -1.98
N ILE A 11 5.67 -0.59 -1.46
CA ILE A 11 5.70 -0.35 -0.01
C ILE A 11 4.35 -0.72 0.61
N ALA A 12 3.23 -0.30 0.01
CA ALA A 12 1.89 -0.66 0.46
C ALA A 12 1.70 -2.19 0.49
N LEU A 13 2.10 -2.88 -0.58
CA LEU A 13 2.02 -4.35 -0.64
C LEU A 13 2.83 -5.02 0.46
N ALA A 14 4.04 -4.54 0.73
CA ALA A 14 4.89 -5.08 1.80
C ALA A 14 4.25 -4.87 3.18
N LEU A 15 3.78 -3.66 3.48
CA LEU A 15 3.12 -3.34 4.75
C LEU A 15 1.82 -4.14 4.94
N PHE A 16 1.00 -4.26 3.89
CA PHE A 16 -0.19 -5.08 3.92
C PHE A 16 0.13 -6.55 4.17
N SER A 17 1.18 -7.08 3.54
CA SER A 17 1.60 -8.48 3.74
C SER A 17 2.06 -8.75 5.18
N ILE A 18 2.78 -7.78 5.77
CA ILE A 18 3.20 -7.84 7.18
C ILE A 18 1.97 -7.84 8.10
N PHE A 19 1.04 -6.90 7.91
CA PHE A 19 -0.20 -6.83 8.66
C PHE A 19 -1.01 -8.13 8.52
N PHE A 20 -1.26 -8.58 7.29
CA PHE A 20 -2.02 -9.79 7.00
C PHE A 20 -1.38 -11.02 7.63
N GLY A 21 -0.05 -11.14 7.55
CA GLY A 21 0.69 -12.22 8.19
C GLY A 21 0.53 -12.23 9.71
N ASN A 22 0.64 -11.06 10.36
CA ASN A 22 0.47 -10.97 11.81
C ASN A 22 -0.95 -11.34 12.25
N VAL A 23 -1.98 -10.84 11.55
CA VAL A 23 -3.39 -11.18 11.82
C VAL A 23 -3.67 -12.65 11.56
N ALA A 24 -3.14 -13.24 10.49
CA ALA A 24 -3.33 -14.65 10.17
C ALA A 24 -2.69 -15.56 11.23
N ILE A 25 -1.50 -15.20 11.74
CA ILE A 25 -0.85 -15.92 12.84
C ILE A 25 -1.67 -15.80 14.12
N GLY A 26 -2.14 -14.59 14.47
CA GLY A 26 -2.96 -14.37 15.66
C GLY A 26 -4.29 -15.12 15.61
N ALA A 27 -4.92 -15.20 14.43
CA ALA A 27 -6.14 -15.97 14.22
C ALA A 27 -5.94 -17.50 14.32
N ALA A 28 -4.71 -17.97 14.17
CA ALA A 28 -4.33 -19.38 14.28
C ALA A 28 -3.80 -19.75 15.69
N ASP A 29 -4.12 -18.96 16.72
CA ASP A 29 -3.61 -19.11 18.10
C ASP A 29 -2.07 -19.01 18.21
N GLY A 30 -1.42 -18.40 17.23
CA GLY A 30 0.02 -18.14 17.23
C GLY A 30 0.40 -16.90 18.06
N GLN A 31 1.65 -16.86 18.52
CA GLN A 31 2.19 -15.66 19.16
C GLN A 31 2.38 -14.55 18.12
N VAL A 32 1.66 -13.45 18.28
CA VAL A 32 1.76 -12.27 17.41
C VAL A 32 2.94 -11.38 17.79
N PHE A 33 3.55 -10.75 16.79
CA PHE A 33 4.68 -9.82 16.99
C PHE A 33 4.20 -8.37 17.09
N LEU A 34 3.28 -7.95 16.21
CA LEU A 34 2.62 -6.65 16.30
C LEU A 34 1.48 -6.71 17.31
N THR A 35 1.36 -5.67 18.14
CA THR A 35 0.20 -5.47 19.02
C THR A 35 -0.96 -4.82 18.27
N ASP A 36 -2.19 -4.90 18.79
CA ASP A 36 -3.40 -4.33 18.14
C ASP A 36 -3.20 -2.91 17.60
N VAL A 37 -2.61 -2.01 18.40
CA VAL A 37 -2.36 -0.62 17.97
C VAL A 37 -1.36 -0.57 16.82
N GLN A 38 -0.31 -1.39 16.86
CA GLN A 38 0.71 -1.44 15.81
C GLN A 38 0.16 -2.05 14.51
N GLU A 39 -0.70 -3.07 14.60
CA GLU A 39 -1.41 -3.63 13.44
C GLU A 39 -2.27 -2.56 12.76
N MET A 40 -3.07 -1.83 13.54
CA MET A 40 -3.93 -0.76 13.01
C MET A 40 -3.11 0.36 12.37
N LEU A 41 -1.99 0.76 12.97
CA LEU A 41 -1.08 1.76 12.39
C LEU A 41 -0.39 1.26 11.12
N THR A 42 -0.04 -0.03 11.06
CA THR A 42 0.59 -0.64 9.87
C THR A 42 -0.38 -0.69 8.71
N LEU A 43 -1.63 -1.10 8.95
CA LEU A 43 -2.68 -1.09 7.94
C LEU A 43 -3.01 0.34 7.47
N PHE A 44 -3.03 1.30 8.39
CA PHE A 44 -3.22 2.71 8.06
C PHE A 44 -2.10 3.23 7.15
N ALA A 45 -0.83 2.97 7.49
CA ALA A 45 0.31 3.35 6.65
C ALA A 45 0.24 2.68 5.27
N SER A 46 -0.11 1.40 5.21
CA SER A 46 -0.34 0.68 3.96
C SER A 46 -1.39 1.37 3.08
N ALA A 47 -2.52 1.78 3.66
CA ALA A 47 -3.57 2.49 2.93
C ALA A 47 -3.09 3.84 2.38
N LEU A 48 -2.31 4.60 3.15
CA LEU A 48 -1.72 5.87 2.68
C LEU A 48 -0.81 5.66 1.47
N PHE A 49 0.13 4.72 1.55
CA PHE A 49 1.04 4.42 0.44
C PHE A 49 0.29 3.90 -0.79
N PHE A 50 -0.75 3.09 -0.59
CA PHE A 50 -1.60 2.62 -1.68
C PHE A 50 -2.26 3.80 -2.41
N VAL A 51 -2.94 4.69 -1.67
CA VAL A 51 -3.60 5.86 -2.24
C VAL A 51 -2.59 6.79 -2.94
N MET A 52 -1.45 7.07 -2.30
CA MET A 52 -0.38 7.87 -2.90
C MET A 52 0.11 7.26 -4.22
N GLY A 53 0.32 5.95 -4.26
CA GLY A 53 0.79 5.25 -5.46
C GLY A 53 -0.23 5.25 -6.59
N VAL A 54 -1.51 5.09 -6.27
CA VAL A 54 -2.61 5.20 -7.24
C VAL A 54 -2.67 6.62 -7.81
N LEU A 55 -2.70 7.66 -6.97
CA LEU A 55 -2.77 9.05 -7.43
C LEU A 55 -1.56 9.44 -8.29
N LEU A 56 -0.36 8.99 -7.94
CA LEU A 56 0.85 9.21 -8.76
C LEU A 56 0.77 8.49 -10.11
N ARG A 57 0.16 7.30 -10.15
CA ARG A 57 -0.05 6.55 -11.40
C ARG A 57 -1.08 7.23 -12.30
N GLU A 58 -2.17 7.72 -11.72
CA GLU A 58 -3.21 8.46 -12.43
C GLU A 58 -2.69 9.80 -12.95
N ALA A 59 -1.96 10.56 -12.13
CA ALA A 59 -1.34 11.82 -12.54
C ALA A 59 -0.39 11.62 -13.73
N LYS A 60 0.43 10.56 -13.70
CA LYS A 60 1.30 10.21 -14.82
C LYS A 60 0.50 9.87 -16.09
N ALA A 61 -0.55 9.06 -15.98
CA ALA A 61 -1.38 8.70 -17.11
C ALA A 61 -2.05 9.93 -17.76
N LYS A 62 -2.50 10.90 -16.93
CA LYS A 62 -3.05 12.17 -17.40
C LYS A 62 -2.02 13.06 -18.08
N SER A 63 -0.77 13.09 -17.61
CA SER A 63 0.31 13.82 -18.28
C SER A 63 0.73 13.20 -19.61
N GLU A 64 0.57 11.90 -19.78
CA GLU A 64 0.93 11.17 -21.00
C GLU A 64 -0.16 11.28 -22.09
N ASN A 65 -1.40 11.61 -21.72
CA ASN A 65 -2.49 11.95 -22.65
C ASN A 65 -3.23 13.24 -22.22
N PRO A 66 -2.68 14.43 -22.54
CA PRO A 66 -3.22 15.72 -22.09
C PRO A 66 -4.60 16.05 -22.68
N ASP A 67 -4.92 15.49 -23.85
CA ASP A 67 -6.14 15.75 -24.60
C ASP A 67 -6.95 14.46 -24.73
N GLY A 68 -8.06 14.38 -24.00
CA GLY A 68 -9.10 13.36 -24.18
C GLY A 68 -9.91 13.52 -25.47
N ILE A 69 -9.25 13.79 -26.61
CA ILE A 69 -9.84 13.65 -27.95
C ILE A 69 -9.10 12.57 -28.71
N LYS A 70 -9.61 11.34 -28.60
CA LYS A 70 -10.02 10.50 -29.74
C LYS A 70 -11.26 9.71 -29.33
#